data_AF-A0A7Y3MBW6-F1
#
_entry.id   AF-A0A7Y3MBW6-F1
#
_cell.length_a   1.000
_cell.length_b   1.000
_cell.length_c   1.000
_cell.angle_alpha   90.00
_cell.angle_beta   90.00
_cell.angle_gamma   90.00
#
_symmetry.space_group_name_H-M   'P 1'
#
loop_
_entity.id
_entity.type
_entity.pdbx_description
1 polymer ?
#
loop_
_entity_poly.entity_id
_entity_poly.type
_entity_poly.pdbx_seq_one_letter_code
_entity_poly.pdbx_strand_id
1 'polypeptide(L)'
;MSKQQFIKILLFSGASCVLLFFLTSLLIEISAYKDFLIFSIILFSVLSVGTYLLGENAIKSKDGSAFIRIVIMNVFLKLVGSFVFVLAYAKLAKPADKMFLIPFLICYLVYLISETYFLNIQARQTKANP
;
A
#
# COMPACT_ATOMS: atom_id res chain seq x y z
N MET A 1 15.20 8.32 3.62
CA MET A 1 14.52 9.04 2.49
C MET A 1 13.86 10.27 3.09
N SER A 2 13.80 11.42 2.42
CA SER A 2 13.20 12.59 3.10
C SER A 2 11.69 12.41 3.30
N LYS A 3 11.15 12.92 4.42
CA LYS A 3 9.71 12.86 4.71
C LYS A 3 8.86 13.49 3.61
N GLN A 4 9.34 14.59 3.01
CA GLN A 4 8.65 15.26 1.90
C GLN A 4 8.58 14.39 0.65
N GLN A 5 9.66 13.67 0.30
CA GLN A 5 9.64 12.72 -0.80
C GLN A 5 8.63 11.61 -0.54
N PHE A 6 8.58 11.08 0.69
CA PHE A 6 7.65 10.02 1.06
C PHE A 6 6.19 10.48 0.92
N ILE A 7 5.85 11.67 1.43
CA ILE A 7 4.51 12.24 1.30
C ILE A 7 4.12 12.43 -0.17
N LYS A 8 5.04 12.91 -1.02
CA LYS A 8 4.79 13.03 -2.47
C LYS A 8 4.47 11.68 -3.10
N ILE A 9 5.22 10.63 -2.77
CA ILE A 9 4.95 9.28 -3.26
C ILE A 9 3.59 8.80 -2.76
N LEU A 10 3.28 8.98 -1.48
CA LEU A 10 2.00 8.56 -0.90
C LEU A 10 0.80 9.22 -1.59
N LEU A 11 0.86 10.53 -1.81
CA LEU A 11 -0.18 11.29 -2.52
C LEU A 11 -0.29 10.86 -3.98
N PHE A 12 0.86 10.65 -4.65
CA PHE A 12 0.90 10.15 -6.02
C PHE A 12 0.30 8.75 -6.14
N SER A 13 0.56 7.85 -5.19
CA SER A 13 -0.06 6.52 -5.13
C SER A 13 -1.57 6.63 -5.00
N GLY A 14 -2.06 7.45 -4.08
CA GLY A 14 -3.51 7.68 -3.90
C GLY A 14 -4.17 8.24 -5.16
N ALA A 15 -3.57 9.28 -5.76
CA ALA A 15 -4.06 9.86 -7.02
C ALA A 15 -4.06 8.84 -8.17
N SER A 16 -3.01 8.01 -8.25
CA SER A 16 -2.90 6.94 -9.25
C SER A 16 -4.00 5.89 -9.08
N CYS A 17 -4.36 5.55 -7.84
CA CYS A 17 -5.48 4.64 -7.57
C CYS A 17 -6.80 5.20 -8.06
N VAL A 18 -7.07 6.48 -7.77
CA VAL A 18 -8.29 7.17 -8.22
C VAL A 18 -8.33 7.25 -9.75
N LEU A 19 -7.22 7.59 -10.39
CA LEU A 19 -7.12 7.66 -11.84
C LEU A 19 -7.37 6.29 -12.49
N LEU A 20 -6.70 5.25 -12.02
CA LEU A 20 -6.86 3.90 -12.56
C LEU A 20 -8.27 3.35 -12.33
N PHE A 21 -8.88 3.64 -11.18
CA PHE A 21 -10.28 3.31 -10.92
C PHE A 21 -11.20 4.04 -11.90
N PHE A 22 -10.98 5.32 -12.13
CA PHE A 22 -11.77 6.08 -13.09
C PHE A 22 -11.64 5.50 -14.51
N LEU A 23 -10.42 5.23 -14.97
CA LEU A 23 -10.18 4.63 -16.29
C LEU A 23 -10.83 3.26 -16.44
N THR A 24 -10.77 2.41 -15.40
CA THR A 24 -11.41 1.08 -15.43
C THR A 24 -12.93 1.18 -15.35
N SER A 25 -13.48 2.19 -14.67
CA SER A 25 -14.92 2.45 -14.64
C SER A 25 -15.52 2.90 -15.98
N LEU A 26 -14.69 3.36 -16.93
CA LEU A 26 -15.12 3.63 -18.31
C LEU A 26 -15.34 2.36 -19.13
N LEU A 27 -14.71 1.25 -18.74
CA LEU A 27 -14.75 -0.02 -19.46
C LEU A 27 -15.66 -1.06 -18.80
N ILE A 28 -15.80 -1.01 -17.48
CA ILE A 28 -16.52 -1.99 -16.67
C ILE A 28 -17.35 -1.26 -15.60
N GLU A 29 -18.53 -1.80 -15.27
CA GLU A 29 -19.43 -1.24 -14.26
C GLU A 29 -18.92 -1.50 -12.82
N ILE A 30 -17.86 -0.78 -12.42
CA ILE A 30 -17.28 -0.85 -11.06
C ILE A 30 -17.60 0.39 -10.22
N SER A 31 -18.41 1.31 -10.75
CA SER A 31 -18.73 2.61 -10.14
C SER A 31 -19.45 2.48 -8.80
N ALA A 32 -20.11 1.34 -8.55
CA ALA A 32 -20.75 0.99 -7.28
C ALA A 32 -19.75 0.77 -6.12
N TYR A 33 -18.46 0.57 -6.42
CA TYR A 33 -17.45 0.18 -5.43
C TYR A 33 -16.49 1.32 -5.04
N LYS A 34 -16.93 2.58 -5.19
CA LYS A 34 -16.16 3.78 -4.79
C LYS A 34 -15.80 3.79 -3.31
N ASP A 35 -16.71 3.33 -2.45
CA ASP A 35 -16.48 3.29 -1.00
C ASP A 35 -15.32 2.32 -0.69
N PHE A 36 -15.31 1.18 -1.37
CA PHE A 36 -14.25 0.19 -1.20
C PHE A 36 -12.89 0.66 -1.74
N LEU A 37 -12.89 1.47 -2.81
CA LEU A 37 -11.68 2.18 -3.26
C LEU A 37 -11.13 3.09 -2.15
N ILE A 38 -11.98 3.93 -1.55
CA ILE A 38 -11.58 4.86 -0.49
C ILE A 38 -11.01 4.09 0.70
N PHE A 39 -11.71 3.05 1.16
CA PHE A 39 -11.22 2.22 2.27
C PHE A 39 -9.89 1.54 1.93
N SER A 40 -9.71 1.09 0.68
CA SER A 40 -8.45 0.48 0.22
C SER A 40 -7.29 1.49 0.24
N ILE A 41 -7.51 2.71 -0.26
CA ILE A 41 -6.51 3.80 -0.23
C ILE A 41 -6.11 4.11 1.21
N ILE A 42 -7.07 4.20 2.13
CA ILE A 42 -6.80 4.45 3.56
C ILE A 42 -5.96 3.31 4.14
N LEU A 43 -6.39 2.06 3.96
CA LEU A 43 -5.69 0.88 4.47
C LEU A 43 -4.23 0.85 4.00
N PHE A 44 -3.99 0.93 2.70
CA PHE A 44 -2.63 0.84 2.15
C PHE A 44 -1.79 2.08 2.48
N SER A 45 -2.41 3.26 2.66
CA SER A 45 -1.69 4.44 3.14
C SER A 45 -1.20 4.26 4.56
N VAL A 46 -2.06 3.77 5.47
CA VAL A 46 -1.69 3.50 6.87
C VAL A 46 -0.55 2.47 6.92
N LEU A 47 -0.66 1.39 6.16
CA LEU A 47 0.38 0.36 6.10
C LEU A 47 1.70 0.94 5.57
N SER A 48 1.67 1.69 4.46
CA SER A 48 2.89 2.31 3.91
C SER A 48 3.53 3.34 4.85
N VAL A 49 2.73 4.11 5.61
CA VAL A 49 3.25 5.01 6.66
C VAL A 49 3.94 4.20 7.75
N GLY A 50 3.32 3.12 8.22
CA GLY A 50 3.93 2.21 9.20
C GLY A 50 5.27 1.67 8.71
N THR A 51 5.33 1.16 7.48
CA THR A 51 6.56 0.67 6.84
C THR A 51 7.64 1.73 6.75
N TYR A 52 7.29 2.95 6.32
CA TYR A 52 8.23 4.05 6.23
C TYR A 52 8.86 4.39 7.59
N LEU A 53 8.05 4.47 8.65
CA LEU A 53 8.53 4.76 10.00
C LEU A 53 9.45 3.66 10.54
N LEU A 54 9.07 2.40 10.34
CA LEU A 54 9.91 1.26 10.72
C LEU A 54 11.22 1.25 9.93
N GLY A 55 11.18 1.56 8.63
CA GLY A 55 12.36 1.70 7.78
C GLY A 55 13.31 2.80 8.25
N GLU A 56 12.80 3.97 8.62
CA GLU A 56 13.62 5.05 9.20
C GLU A 56 14.27 4.66 10.53
N ASN A 57 13.56 3.90 11.38
CA ASN A 57 14.13 3.39 12.62
C ASN A 57 15.24 2.36 12.37
N ALA A 58 15.08 1.49 11.38
CA ALA A 58 16.08 0.50 10.99
C ALA A 58 17.35 1.12 10.39
N ILE A 59 17.22 2.22 9.64
CA ILE A 59 18.38 2.99 9.17
C ILE A 59 19.20 3.50 10.36
N LYS A 60 18.53 4.00 11.41
CA LYS A 60 19.21 4.52 12.61
C LYS A 60 19.91 3.43 13.42
N SER A 61 19.34 2.22 13.46
CA SER A 61 19.93 1.10 14.19
C SER A 61 21.09 0.42 13.45
N LYS A 62 21.38 0.81 12.20
CA LYS A 62 22.43 0.23 11.33
C LYS A 62 22.37 -1.29 11.14
N ASP A 63 21.24 -1.91 11.49
CA ASP A 63 21.05 -3.35 11.40
C ASP A 63 20.32 -3.70 10.09
N GLY A 64 21.09 -4.11 9.09
CA GLY A 64 20.55 -4.57 7.80
C GLY A 64 19.62 -5.78 7.93
N SER A 65 19.83 -6.64 8.92
CA SER A 65 18.96 -7.78 9.20
C SER A 65 17.64 -7.33 9.84
N ALA A 66 17.64 -6.29 10.68
CA ALA A 66 16.41 -5.66 11.14
C ALA A 66 15.60 -5.06 9.99
N PHE A 67 16.26 -4.40 9.04
CA PHE A 67 15.60 -3.86 7.85
C PHE A 67 14.88 -4.95 7.04
N ILE A 68 15.57 -6.07 6.74
CA ILE A 68 14.97 -7.20 6.00
C ILE A 68 13.78 -7.78 6.75
N ARG A 69 13.87 -7.96 8.08
CA ARG A 69 12.77 -8.45 8.91
C ARG A 69 11.54 -7.54 8.82
N ILE A 70 11.73 -6.22 8.83
CA ILE A 70 10.64 -5.26 8.68
C ILE A 70 9.97 -5.39 7.31
N VAL A 71 10.75 -5.52 6.23
CA VAL A 71 10.20 -5.69 4.88
C VAL A 71 9.36 -6.97 4.79
N ILE A 72 9.89 -8.10 5.28
CA ILE A 72 9.16 -9.38 5.29
C ILE A 72 7.88 -9.29 6.12
N MET A 73 7.96 -8.71 7.32
CA MET A 73 6.81 -8.54 8.21
C MET A 73 5.73 -7.66 7.56
N ASN A 74 6.13 -6.58 6.88
CA ASN A 74 5.18 -5.72 6.19
C ASN A 74 4.50 -6.43 5.02
N VAL A 75 5.22 -7.20 4.20
CA VAL A 75 4.61 -8.01 3.13
C VAL A 75 3.61 -9.00 3.72
N PHE A 76 3.97 -9.69 4.82
CA PHE A 76 3.09 -10.63 5.48
C PHE A 76 1.84 -9.96 6.07
N LEU A 77 2.01 -8.84 6.77
CA LEU A 77 0.91 -8.06 7.34
C LEU A 77 -0.02 -7.52 6.25
N LYS A 78 0.53 -7.07 5.12
CA LYS A 78 -0.26 -6.67 3.95
C LYS A 78 -1.06 -7.83 3.40
N LEU A 79 -0.45 -9.01 3.25
CA LEU A 79 -1.15 -10.18 2.72
C LEU A 79 -2.29 -10.61 3.64
N VAL A 80 -2.03 -10.80 4.93
CA VAL A 80 -3.07 -11.19 5.91
C VAL A 80 -4.12 -10.09 6.06
N GLY A 81 -3.69 -8.83 6.20
CA GLY A 81 -4.58 -7.67 6.30
C GLY A 81 -5.47 -7.51 5.08
N SER A 82 -4.94 -7.78 3.88
CA SER A 82 -5.70 -7.79 2.63
C SER A 82 -6.83 -8.83 2.65
N PHE A 83 -6.53 -10.07 3.06
CA PHE A 83 -7.54 -11.12 3.17
C PHE A 83 -8.63 -10.75 4.19
N VAL A 84 -8.23 -10.31 5.39
CA VAL A 84 -9.16 -9.92 6.45
C VAL A 84 -10.05 -8.76 5.97
N PHE A 85 -9.46 -7.76 5.33
CA PHE A 85 -10.18 -6.58 4.84
C PHE A 85 -11.18 -6.92 3.74
N VAL A 86 -10.79 -7.72 2.75
CA VAL A 86 -11.67 -8.18 1.67
C VAL A 86 -12.81 -9.03 2.23
N LEU A 87 -12.52 -9.96 3.15
CA LEU A 87 -13.54 -10.82 3.78
C LEU A 87 -14.51 -10.00 4.64
N ALA A 88 -14.01 -9.01 5.38
CA ALA A 88 -14.85 -8.11 6.17
C ALA A 88 -15.81 -7.34 5.27
N TYR A 89 -15.32 -6.76 4.18
CA TYR A 89 -16.17 -6.05 3.23
C TYR A 89 -17.22 -6.98 2.58
N ALA A 90 -16.81 -8.16 2.13
CA ALA A 90 -17.72 -9.14 1.53
C ALA A 90 -18.87 -9.55 2.47
N LYS A 91 -18.60 -9.66 3.78
CA LYS A 91 -19.62 -10.01 4.79
C LYS A 91 -20.51 -8.84 5.17
N LEU A 92 -19.95 -7.64 5.31
CA LEU A 92 -20.67 -6.46 5.83
C LEU A 92 -21.45 -5.73 4.74
N ALA A 93 -20.82 -5.47 3.59
CA ALA A 93 -21.41 -4.69 2.51
C ALA A 93 -22.22 -5.54 1.52
N LYS A 94 -22.04 -6.87 1.52
CA LYS A 94 -22.73 -7.83 0.63
C LYS A 94 -22.75 -7.34 -0.83
N PRO A 95 -21.57 -7.14 -1.45
CA PRO A 95 -21.49 -6.63 -2.82
C PRO A 95 -22.25 -7.55 -3.80
N ALA A 96 -22.86 -6.95 -4.82
CA ALA A 96 -23.70 -7.67 -5.78
C ALA A 96 -22.90 -8.70 -6.61
N ASP A 97 -21.64 -8.40 -6.87
CA ASP A 97 -20.73 -9.25 -7.64
C ASP A 97 -19.31 -9.19 -7.06
N LYS A 98 -18.35 -9.87 -7.71
CA LYS A 98 -16.93 -9.93 -7.28
C LYS A 98 -16.06 -8.79 -7.86
N MET A 99 -16.62 -7.90 -8.67
CA MET A 99 -15.89 -6.78 -9.28
C MET A 99 -15.43 -5.75 -8.25
N PHE A 100 -15.98 -5.77 -7.03
CA PHE A 100 -15.44 -4.98 -5.91
C PHE A 100 -13.96 -5.30 -5.62
N LEU A 101 -13.45 -6.46 -6.02
CA LEU A 101 -12.02 -6.78 -5.86
C LEU A 101 -11.12 -5.92 -6.76
N ILE A 102 -11.63 -5.39 -7.89
CA ILE A 102 -10.86 -4.60 -8.85
C ILE A 102 -10.29 -3.32 -8.23
N PRO A 103 -11.10 -2.40 -7.64
CA PRO A 103 -10.55 -1.20 -6.98
C PRO A 103 -9.52 -1.53 -5.90
N PHE A 104 -9.73 -2.62 -5.17
CA PHE A 104 -8.79 -3.09 -4.15
C PHE A 104 -7.46 -3.54 -4.75
N LEU A 105 -7.49 -4.36 -5.81
CA LEU A 105 -6.29 -4.86 -6.49
C LEU A 105 -5.49 -3.72 -7.14
N ILE A 106 -6.18 -2.73 -7.72
CA ILE A 106 -5.55 -1.51 -8.24
C ILE A 106 -4.75 -0.84 -7.11
N CYS A 107 -5.38 -0.62 -5.96
CA CYS A 107 -4.71 0.00 -4.82
C CYS A 107 -3.53 -0.85 -4.33
N TYR A 108 -3.74 -2.15 -4.16
CA TYR A 108 -2.70 -3.08 -3.71
C TYR A 108 -1.45 -2.97 -4.59
N LEU A 109 -1.61 -3.03 -5.92
CA LEU A 109 -0.49 -2.99 -6.87
C LEU A 109 0.22 -1.63 -6.88
N VAL A 110 -0.53 -0.53 -6.93
CA VAL A 110 0.06 0.82 -6.94
C VAL A 110 0.89 1.07 -5.68
N TYR A 111 0.36 0.69 -4.52
CA TYR A 111 1.06 0.84 -3.26
C TYR A 111 2.23 -0.14 -3.12
N LEU A 112 2.13 -1.36 -3.67
CA LEU A 112 3.25 -2.31 -3.70
C LEU A 112 4.43 -1.78 -4.51
N ILE A 113 4.18 -1.21 -5.70
CA ILE A 113 5.23 -0.61 -6.55
C ILE A 113 5.89 0.56 -5.81
N SER A 114 5.06 1.45 -5.27
CA SER A 114 5.51 2.65 -4.56
C SER A 114 6.32 2.29 -3.31
N GLU A 115 5.90 1.26 -2.58
CA GLU A 115 6.58 0.75 -1.40
C GLU A 115 7.92 0.10 -1.72
N THR A 116 7.94 -0.76 -2.74
CA THR A 116 9.18 -1.37 -3.23
C THR A 116 10.20 -0.29 -3.62
N TYR A 117 9.74 0.79 -4.27
CA TYR A 117 10.58 1.90 -4.65
C TYR A 117 11.20 2.61 -3.43
N PHE A 118 10.40 3.03 -2.45
CA PHE A 118 10.94 3.77 -1.30
C PHE A 118 11.76 2.89 -0.36
N LEU A 119 11.39 1.62 -0.19
CA LEU A 119 12.16 0.67 0.62
C LEU A 119 13.52 0.39 -0.01
N ASN A 120 13.62 0.30 -1.33
CA ASN A 120 14.92 0.14 -2.00
C ASN A 120 15.84 1.35 -1.73
N ILE A 121 15.29 2.56 -1.73
CA ILE A 121 16.04 3.77 -1.35
C ILE A 121 16.51 3.67 0.11
N GLN A 122 15.62 3.31 1.04
CA GLN A 122 15.97 3.17 2.46
C GLN A 122 17.01 2.07 2.69
N ALA A 123 16.90 0.92 2.00
CA ALA A 123 17.86 -0.18 2.08
C ALA A 123 19.28 0.25 1.68
N ARG A 124 19.41 1.07 0.63
CA ARG A 124 20.71 1.62 0.21
C ARG A 124 21.29 2.55 1.27
N GLN A 125 20.46 3.33 1.95
CA GLN A 125 20.90 4.23 3.02
C GLN A 125 21.38 3.47 4.26
N THR A 126 20.75 2.34 4.60
CA THR A 126 21.22 1.46 5.69
C THR A 126 22.62 0.91 5.39
N LYS A 127 22.92 0.55 4.12
CA LYS A 127 24.25 0.05 3.73
C LYS A 127 25.34 1.14 3.67
N ALA A 128 24.97 2.39 3.41
CA ALA A 128 25.92 3.50 3.26
C ALA A 128 26.34 4.14 4.60
N ASN A 129 25.68 3.80 5.71
CA ASN A 129 26.03 4.24 7.07
C ASN A 129 26.54 3.04 7.91
N PRO A 130 27.77 2.54 7.65
CA PRO A 130 28.39 1.52 8.51
C PRO A 130 28.59 2.04 9.94
#